data_AF-A0A9E2S732-F1
#
_entry.id   AF-A0A9E2S732-F1
#
_cell.length_a   1.000
_cell.length_b   1.000
_cell.length_c   1.000
_cell.angle_alpha   90.00
_cell.angle_beta   90.00
_cell.angle_gamma   90.00
#
_symmetry.space_group_name_H-M   'P 1'
#
loop_
_entity.id
_entity.type
_entity.pdbx_description
1 polymer ?
#
loop_
_entity_poly.entity_id
_entity_poly.type
_entity_poly.pdbx_seq_one_letter_code
_entity_poly.pdbx_strand_id
1 'polypeptide(L)'
;MNHKLLILLLTPLLISISCKKAIDRKKEQIVIAAVTNGRWVVTQFSNNGTDITTNFAGYEFQFYESGSVDAYWLMNKNTGTWSGDINALTITAHFQPANDTLQQLNEIWKITDSDWDYVRASGANGTKMLYLKKK
;
A
#
# COMPACT_ATOMS: atom_id res chain seq x y z
N MET A 1 -37.07 6.89 -63.08
CA MET A 1 -35.83 6.09 -62.94
C MET A 1 -34.69 7.09 -62.73
N ASN A 2 -33.91 7.17 -61.65
CA ASN A 2 -33.53 6.18 -60.64
C ASN A 2 -32.98 6.84 -59.36
N HIS A 3 -33.26 6.15 -58.25
CA HIS A 3 -32.63 6.04 -56.92
C HIS A 3 -31.61 7.08 -56.41
N LYS A 4 -31.94 7.79 -55.32
CA LYS A 4 -31.61 7.48 -53.89
C LYS A 4 -30.10 7.49 -53.58
N LEU A 5 -29.65 8.41 -52.71
CA LEU A 5 -28.93 8.00 -51.49
C LEU A 5 -28.88 9.12 -50.44
N LEU A 6 -29.50 8.85 -49.30
CA LEU A 6 -29.46 9.60 -48.05
C LEU A 6 -28.13 9.25 -47.35
N ILE A 7 -27.27 10.23 -47.05
CA ILE A 7 -26.07 9.99 -46.21
C ILE A 7 -26.30 10.63 -44.83
N LEU A 8 -26.43 9.74 -43.86
CA LEU A 8 -26.65 9.95 -42.43
C LEU A 8 -25.38 10.50 -41.75
N LEU A 9 -25.56 11.41 -40.78
CA LEU A 9 -24.52 11.93 -39.89
C LEU A 9 -23.68 10.82 -39.21
N LEU A 10 -22.37 11.03 -39.08
CA LEU A 10 -21.52 10.33 -38.10
C LEU A 10 -20.76 11.37 -37.26
N THR A 11 -21.30 11.67 -36.09
CA THR A 11 -20.66 12.47 -35.04
C THR A 11 -19.46 11.70 -34.44
N PRO A 12 -18.28 12.31 -34.27
CA PRO A 12 -17.13 11.63 -33.69
C PRO A 12 -17.35 11.42 -32.19
N LEU A 13 -17.28 10.14 -31.80
CA LEU A 13 -17.42 9.60 -30.46
C LEU A 13 -16.24 10.05 -29.57
N LEU A 14 -16.43 11.11 -28.79
CA LEU A 14 -15.53 11.49 -27.69
C LEU A 14 -15.74 10.56 -26.48
N ILE A 15 -15.18 9.34 -26.53
CA ILE A 15 -15.13 8.45 -25.35
C ILE A 15 -13.76 7.77 -25.29
N SER A 16 -12.76 8.41 -24.67
CA SER A 16 -11.48 7.72 -24.46
C SER A 16 -10.71 8.08 -23.18
N ILE A 17 -11.30 8.85 -22.25
CA ILE A 17 -10.60 9.19 -20.98
C ILE A 17 -11.00 8.27 -19.81
N SER A 18 -12.09 7.50 -19.93
CA SER A 18 -12.63 6.69 -18.82
C SER A 18 -11.77 5.47 -18.46
N CYS A 19 -11.12 4.82 -19.43
CA CYS A 19 -10.37 3.58 -19.17
C CYS A 19 -9.13 3.78 -18.28
N LYS A 20 -8.41 4.90 -18.37
CA LYS A 20 -7.22 5.13 -17.52
C LYS A 20 -7.60 5.23 -16.03
N LYS A 21 -8.61 6.05 -15.72
CA LYS A 21 -9.12 6.23 -14.34
C LYS A 21 -9.66 4.94 -13.72
N ALA A 22 -10.27 4.06 -14.52
CA ALA A 22 -10.77 2.77 -14.02
C ALA A 22 -9.65 1.76 -13.73
N ILE A 23 -8.56 1.79 -14.49
CA ILE A 23 -7.37 0.95 -14.25
C ILE A 23 -6.65 1.41 -12.99
N ASP A 24 -6.50 2.72 -12.80
CA ASP A 24 -5.85 3.27 -11.62
C ASP A 24 -6.64 2.89 -10.37
N ARG A 25 -7.95 3.18 -10.29
CA ARG A 25 -8.81 2.76 -9.16
C ARG A 25 -8.78 1.27 -8.81
N LYS A 26 -8.51 0.39 -9.77
CA LYS A 26 -8.29 -1.04 -9.49
C LYS A 26 -6.96 -1.27 -8.78
N LYS A 27 -5.86 -0.67 -9.24
CA LYS A 27 -4.55 -0.72 -8.56
C LYS A 27 -4.65 -0.17 -7.13
N GLU A 28 -5.40 0.91 -6.97
CA GLU A 28 -5.69 1.57 -5.71
C GLU A 28 -6.42 0.66 -4.69
N GLN A 29 -7.48 -0.03 -5.11
CA GLN A 29 -8.19 -1.00 -4.26
C GLN A 29 -7.36 -2.23 -3.95
N ILE A 30 -6.51 -2.67 -4.88
CA ILE A 30 -5.58 -3.79 -4.67
C ILE A 30 -4.58 -3.47 -3.55
N VAL A 31 -4.08 -2.24 -3.49
CA VAL A 31 -3.14 -1.81 -2.45
C VAL A 31 -3.75 -1.92 -1.05
N ILE A 32 -4.93 -1.31 -0.81
CA ILE A 32 -5.57 -1.36 0.52
C ILE A 32 -5.98 -2.78 0.87
N ALA A 33 -6.59 -3.51 -0.08
CA ALA A 33 -7.02 -4.88 0.16
C ALA A 33 -5.84 -5.83 0.42
N ALA A 34 -4.67 -5.56 -0.17
CA ALA A 34 -3.46 -6.31 0.11
C ALA A 34 -3.06 -6.12 1.57
N VAL A 35 -2.85 -4.89 2.06
CA VAL A 35 -2.33 -4.69 3.44
C VAL A 35 -3.32 -5.02 4.55
N THR A 36 -4.63 -4.86 4.37
CA THR A 36 -5.61 -5.16 5.44
C THR A 36 -5.93 -6.64 5.60
N ASN A 37 -5.47 -7.49 4.68
CA ASN A 37 -5.80 -8.90 4.70
C ASN A 37 -4.74 -9.74 5.45
N GLY A 38 -4.94 -9.93 6.75
CA GLY A 38 -4.20 -10.90 7.56
C GLY A 38 -3.10 -10.30 8.43
N ARG A 39 -2.13 -11.13 8.80
CA ARG A 39 -0.96 -10.74 9.61
C ARG A 39 0.29 -10.72 8.77
N TRP A 40 1.14 -9.73 9.04
CA TRP A 40 2.33 -9.43 8.28
C TRP A 40 3.56 -9.52 9.17
N VAL A 41 4.65 -10.01 8.61
CA VAL A 41 5.97 -10.03 9.26
C VAL A 41 6.95 -9.23 8.42
N VAL A 42 7.88 -8.54 9.08
CA VAL A 42 9.00 -7.87 8.40
C VAL A 42 10.02 -8.92 8.03
N THR A 43 10.26 -9.08 6.72
CA THR A 43 11.27 -10.02 6.18
C THR A 43 12.52 -9.31 5.69
N GLN A 44 12.44 -7.99 5.47
CA GLN A 44 13.60 -7.14 5.21
C GLN A 44 13.32 -5.74 5.73
N PHE A 45 14.27 -5.17 6.45
CA PHE A 45 14.29 -3.76 6.83
C PHE A 45 15.71 -3.21 6.78
N SER A 46 15.94 -2.20 5.94
CA SER A 46 17.20 -1.47 5.91
C SER A 46 16.98 0.02 6.17
N ASN A 47 17.92 0.66 6.86
CA ASN A 47 17.94 2.11 7.05
C ASN A 47 19.33 2.64 6.71
N ASN A 48 19.41 3.56 5.74
CA ASN A 48 20.67 4.10 5.21
C ASN A 48 21.66 3.01 4.77
N GLY A 49 21.16 1.93 4.16
CA GLY A 49 21.96 0.79 3.70
C GLY A 49 22.35 -0.22 4.79
N THR A 50 22.08 0.08 6.07
CA THR A 50 22.28 -0.87 7.18
C THR A 50 21.07 -1.78 7.31
N ASP A 51 21.27 -3.10 7.23
CA ASP A 51 20.24 -4.08 7.52
C ASP A 51 20.00 -4.16 9.04
N ILE A 52 18.75 -3.90 9.44
CA ILE A 52 18.29 -3.98 10.84
C ILE A 52 17.06 -4.90 10.96
N THR A 53 16.87 -5.81 10.01
CA THR A 53 15.73 -6.75 9.94
C THR A 53 15.55 -7.53 11.25
N THR A 54 16.66 -7.90 11.90
CA THR A 54 16.65 -8.65 13.16
C THR A 54 15.93 -7.94 14.29
N ASN A 55 15.84 -6.61 14.27
CA ASN A 55 15.12 -5.83 15.29
C ASN A 55 13.61 -6.11 15.27
N PHE A 56 13.09 -6.60 14.15
CA PHE A 56 11.68 -6.94 13.96
C PHE A 56 11.39 -8.44 14.18
N ALA A 57 12.38 -9.22 14.63
CA ALA A 57 12.17 -10.64 14.89
C ALA A 57 11.06 -10.88 15.93
N GLY A 58 10.09 -11.72 15.57
CA GLY A 58 8.94 -12.04 16.42
C GLY A 58 7.81 -11.01 16.42
N TYR A 59 7.93 -9.92 15.65
CA TYR A 59 6.82 -9.00 15.43
C TYR A 59 5.84 -9.51 14.38
N GLU A 60 4.54 -9.33 14.65
CA GLU A 60 3.47 -9.48 13.67
C GLU A 60 2.64 -8.21 13.63
N PHE A 61 2.24 -7.79 12.43
CA PHE A 61 1.48 -6.57 12.19
C PHE A 61 0.13 -6.90 11.58
N GLN A 62 -0.93 -6.28 12.10
CA GLN A 62 -2.27 -6.39 11.51
C GLN A 62 -2.85 -5.01 11.25
N PHE A 63 -3.13 -4.70 9.99
CA PHE A 63 -3.74 -3.46 9.57
C PHE A 63 -5.26 -3.65 9.45
N TYR A 64 -6.03 -2.77 10.07
CA TYR A 64 -7.48 -2.81 10.06
C TYR A 64 -8.05 -1.67 9.23
N GLU A 65 -9.14 -1.92 8.49
CA GLU A 65 -9.83 -0.89 7.68
C GLU A 65 -10.31 0.32 8.50
N SER A 66 -10.45 0.16 9.82
CA SER A 66 -10.72 1.25 10.77
C SER A 66 -9.59 2.28 10.90
N GLY A 67 -8.43 2.05 10.27
CA GLY A 67 -7.25 2.91 10.40
C GLY A 67 -6.39 2.62 11.63
N SER A 68 -6.61 1.49 12.31
CA SER A 68 -5.74 1.01 13.39
C SER A 68 -4.76 -0.05 12.89
N VAL A 69 -3.56 -0.11 13.47
CA VAL A 69 -2.58 -1.16 13.21
C VAL A 69 -2.10 -1.74 14.54
N ASP A 70 -2.19 -3.05 14.69
CA ASP A 70 -1.68 -3.74 15.88
C ASP A 70 -0.30 -4.33 15.58
N ALA A 71 0.67 -4.03 16.43
CA ALA A 71 1.97 -4.70 16.49
C ALA A 71 1.97 -5.69 17.66
N TYR A 72 2.02 -6.98 17.34
CA TYR A 72 2.09 -8.07 18.29
C TYR A 72 3.54 -8.49 18.50
N TRP A 73 3.95 -8.65 19.75
CA TRP A 73 5.25 -9.21 20.11
C TRP A 73 5.10 -10.05 21.38
N LEU A 74 5.26 -11.37 21.24
CA LEU A 74 4.94 -12.35 22.28
C LEU A 74 3.48 -12.19 22.78
N MET A 75 3.27 -11.88 24.06
CA MET A 75 1.95 -11.64 24.66
C MET A 75 1.55 -10.15 24.66
N ASN A 76 2.44 -9.27 24.19
CA ASN A 76 2.21 -7.82 24.20
C ASN A 76 1.62 -7.36 22.88
N LYS A 77 0.79 -6.33 22.96
CA LYS A 77 0.18 -5.66 21.81
C LYS A 77 0.37 -4.16 21.92
N ASN A 78 0.90 -3.54 20.87
CA ASN A 78 0.96 -2.09 20.73
C ASN A 78 0.07 -1.67 19.57
N THR A 79 -0.95 -0.86 19.85
CA THR A 79 -1.87 -0.35 18.83
C THR A 79 -1.41 1.03 18.37
N GLY A 80 -1.23 1.19 17.08
CA GLY A 80 -1.00 2.46 16.41
C GLY A 80 -2.15 2.83 15.46
N THR A 81 -1.94 3.90 14.71
CA THR A 81 -2.80 4.30 13.60
C THR A 81 -2.08 4.08 12.28
N TRP A 82 -2.85 3.89 11.21
CA TRP A 82 -2.34 3.92 9.86
C TRP A 82 -3.35 4.52 8.90
N SER A 83 -2.85 4.99 7.76
CA SER A 83 -3.67 5.44 6.63
C SER A 83 -2.98 5.11 5.32
N GLY A 84 -3.76 4.80 4.29
CA GLY A 84 -3.28 4.69 2.92
C GLY A 84 -3.64 5.94 2.12
N ASP A 85 -2.67 6.56 1.45
CA ASP A 85 -2.92 7.49 0.35
C ASP A 85 -2.72 6.75 -0.96
N ILE A 86 -3.85 6.47 -1.56
CA ILE A 86 -3.99 5.76 -2.80
C ILE A 86 -3.38 6.52 -3.99
N ASN A 87 -3.58 7.84 -4.06
CA ASN A 87 -3.10 8.64 -5.20
C ASN A 87 -1.57 8.77 -5.16
N ALA A 88 -1.01 8.85 -3.95
CA ALA A 88 0.42 8.88 -3.74
C ALA A 88 1.08 7.49 -3.73
N LEU A 89 0.27 6.41 -3.70
CA LEU A 89 0.70 5.04 -3.41
C LEU A 89 1.55 4.97 -2.14
N THR A 90 1.07 5.59 -1.06
CA THR A 90 1.75 5.59 0.24
C THR A 90 0.90 5.00 1.35
N ILE A 91 1.57 4.51 2.38
CA ILE A 91 0.98 4.14 3.67
C ILE A 91 1.73 4.93 4.74
N THR A 92 1.00 5.56 5.65
CA THR A 92 1.58 6.18 6.84
C THR A 92 1.20 5.33 8.03
N ALA A 93 2.18 4.97 8.87
CA ALA A 93 1.93 4.30 10.14
C ALA A 93 2.44 5.17 11.29
N HIS A 94 1.80 5.07 12.45
CA HIS A 94 2.19 5.80 13.63
C HIS A 94 1.83 5.04 14.91
N PHE A 95 2.85 4.58 15.63
CA PHE A 95 2.73 3.92 16.92
C PHE A 95 3.06 4.90 18.05
N GLN A 96 2.17 5.05 19.04
CA GLN A 96 2.44 5.75 20.30
C GLN A 96 1.67 5.12 21.49
N PRO A 97 2.35 4.80 22.61
CA PRO A 97 3.81 4.79 22.79
C PRO A 97 4.48 3.73 21.89
N ALA A 98 5.76 3.94 21.56
CA ALA A 98 6.52 3.03 20.69
C ALA A 98 7.97 2.88 21.16
N ASN A 99 8.49 1.66 21.14
CA ASN A 99 9.92 1.41 21.32
C ASN A 99 10.71 1.78 20.05
N ASP A 100 12.03 1.76 20.14
CA ASP A 100 12.92 2.18 19.05
C ASP A 100 12.66 1.41 17.74
N THR A 101 12.31 0.12 17.82
CA THR A 101 11.94 -0.71 16.66
C THR A 101 10.67 -0.19 15.99
N LEU A 102 9.58 0.01 16.73
CA LEU A 102 8.31 0.49 16.17
C LEU A 102 8.42 1.94 15.69
N GLN A 103 9.25 2.76 16.33
CA GLN A 103 9.54 4.12 15.86
C GLN A 103 10.19 4.13 14.47
N GLN A 104 10.90 3.07 14.05
CA GLN A 104 11.42 2.98 12.68
C GLN A 104 10.31 2.95 11.63
N LEU A 105 9.11 2.49 11.98
CA LEU A 105 7.92 2.40 11.12
C LEU A 105 7.08 3.68 11.08
N ASN A 106 7.33 4.64 11.99
CA ASN A 106 6.61 5.91 12.08
C ASN A 106 7.04 6.87 10.95
N GLU A 107 6.63 6.56 9.72
CA GLU A 107 7.00 7.28 8.52
C GLU A 107 5.93 7.13 7.43
N ILE A 108 6.06 7.92 6.36
CA ILE A 108 5.32 7.73 5.12
C ILE A 108 6.11 6.75 4.25
N TRP A 109 5.49 5.60 3.95
CA TRP A 109 6.02 4.51 3.16
C TRP A 109 5.44 4.55 1.77
N LYS A 110 6.25 4.81 0.75
CA LYS A 110 5.84 4.68 -0.66
C LYS A 110 5.90 3.22 -1.07
N ILE A 111 4.78 2.67 -1.51
CA ILE A 111 4.68 1.30 -2.00
C ILE A 111 5.35 1.25 -3.37
N THR A 112 6.32 0.36 -3.50
CA THR A 112 7.07 0.15 -4.73
C THR A 112 6.66 -1.12 -5.45
N ASP A 113 6.12 -2.09 -4.72
CA ASP A 113 5.67 -3.38 -5.24
C ASP A 113 4.73 -4.04 -4.23
N SER A 114 3.71 -4.76 -4.69
CA SER A 114 2.75 -5.43 -3.79
C SER A 114 1.93 -6.49 -4.51
N ASP A 115 1.59 -7.54 -3.79
CA ASP A 115 0.65 -8.58 -4.20
C ASP A 115 -0.16 -9.05 -2.97
N TRP A 116 -0.94 -10.12 -3.10
CA TRP A 116 -1.79 -10.66 -2.04
C TRP A 116 -1.05 -11.18 -0.80
N ASP A 117 0.25 -11.49 -0.92
CA ASP A 117 1.08 -12.06 0.13
C ASP A 117 2.36 -11.26 0.42
N TYR A 118 2.60 -10.13 -0.25
CA TYR A 118 3.72 -9.25 0.05
C TYR A 118 3.47 -7.77 -0.22
N VAL A 119 4.24 -6.94 0.48
CA VAL A 119 4.36 -5.49 0.22
C VAL A 119 5.82 -5.08 0.34
N ARG A 120 6.32 -4.36 -0.66
CA ARG A 120 7.60 -3.65 -0.62
C ARG A 120 7.34 -2.15 -0.62
N ALA A 121 8.05 -1.45 0.24
CA ALA A 121 7.94 -0.01 0.35
C ALA A 121 9.30 0.64 0.62
N SER A 122 9.42 1.89 0.19
CA SER A 122 10.53 2.78 0.51
C SER A 122 10.03 3.91 1.41
N GLY A 123 10.79 4.27 2.44
CA GLY A 123 10.49 5.47 3.25
C GLY A 123 10.52 6.74 2.40
N ALA A 124 9.91 7.82 2.89
CA ALA A 124 9.71 9.07 2.14
C ALA A 124 11.00 9.64 1.53
N ASN A 125 12.14 9.45 2.20
CA ASN A 125 13.45 9.92 1.74
C ASN A 125 14.26 8.88 0.94
N GLY A 126 13.70 7.70 0.66
CA GLY A 126 14.35 6.61 -0.08
C GLY A 126 15.48 5.89 0.67
N THR A 127 15.76 6.29 1.91
CA THR A 127 16.84 5.71 2.73
C THR A 127 16.45 4.45 3.46
N LYS A 128 15.14 4.25 3.68
CA LYS A 128 14.59 3.06 4.30
C LYS A 128 13.91 2.18 3.28
N MET A 129 14.10 0.86 3.42
CA MET A 129 13.41 -0.15 2.64
C MET A 129 12.72 -1.11 3.59
N LEU A 130 11.46 -1.45 3.29
CA LEU A 130 10.61 -2.35 4.06
C LEU A 130 10.05 -3.43 3.13
N TYR A 131 10.15 -4.69 3.56
CA TYR A 131 9.48 -5.82 2.94
C TYR A 131 8.63 -6.54 4.00
N LEU A 132 7.31 -6.43 3.85
CA LEU A 132 6.33 -7.21 4.58
C LEU A 132 5.93 -8.46 3.78
N LYS A 133 5.89 -9.60 4.47
CA LYS A 133 5.32 -10.84 3.93
C LYS A 133 4.16 -11.29 4.79
N LYS A 134 3.11 -11.79 4.17
CA LYS A 134 1.97 -12.38 4.87
C LYS A 134 2.42 -13.65 5.58
N LYS A 135 1.97 -13.80 6.83
CA LYS A 135 2.20 -14.99 7.66
C LYS A 135 1.28 -16.14 7.23
#